data_AF-A0A925AP47-F1
#
_entry.id   AF-A0A925AP47-F1
#
_cell.length_a   1.000
_cell.length_b   1.000
_cell.length_c   1.000
_cell.angle_alpha   90.00
_cell.angle_beta   90.00
_cell.angle_gamma   90.00
#
_symmetry.space_group_name_H-M   'P 1'
#
loop_
_entity.id
_entity.type
_entity.pdbx_description
1 polymer ?
#
loop_
_entity_poly.entity_id
_entity_poly.type
_entity_poly.pdbx_seq_one_letter_code
_entity_poly.pdbx_strand_id
1 'polypeptide(L)'
;MSTAAVSQKSFTQQLKKYYIFYTGGFFVFLVAITLLEQVGVPNKTLGYLFLLATIGLYAGIGIMSRTTDLSEYYVAGRRVPAVFNGMATGADWMSAASFIGMAGGLYLQGYDGLAFIMGWTGGYVLVALFLAPYLRKFGQFTIPDFLGERYGGNFARTIGIIAAVVCSFTY
;
A
#
# COMPACT_ATOMS: atom_id res chain seq x y z
N MET A 1 -27.89 2.58 19.59
CA MET A 1 -27.86 1.12 19.30
C MET A 1 -26.42 0.67 19.47
N SER A 2 -26.16 -0.22 20.43
CA SER A 2 -24.81 -0.73 20.73
C SER A 2 -24.35 -1.62 19.57
N THR A 3 -23.39 -1.14 18.78
CA THR A 3 -22.69 -1.96 17.79
C THR A 3 -21.88 -3.01 18.54
N ALA A 4 -22.36 -4.25 18.54
CA ALA A 4 -21.62 -5.39 19.06
C ALA A 4 -20.21 -5.36 18.42
N ALA A 5 -19.18 -5.27 19.26
CA ALA A 5 -17.79 -5.23 18.80
C ALA A 5 -17.53 -6.45 17.90
N VAL A 6 -17.29 -6.23 16.61
CA VAL A 6 -17.00 -7.30 15.67
C VAL A 6 -15.75 -8.02 16.16
N SER A 7 -15.87 -9.32 16.47
CA SER A 7 -14.73 -10.12 16.89
C SER A 7 -13.61 -10.08 15.85
N GLN A 8 -12.35 -10.00 16.30
CA GLN A 8 -11.16 -10.01 15.45
C GLN A 8 -11.15 -11.16 14.43
N LYS A 9 -11.71 -12.31 14.81
CA LYS A 9 -11.87 -13.48 13.94
C LYS A 9 -12.86 -13.21 12.80
N SER A 10 -13.99 -12.57 13.11
CA SER A 10 -15.00 -12.17 12.11
C SER A 10 -14.44 -11.12 11.15
N PHE A 11 -13.72 -10.10 11.66
CA PHE A 11 -13.06 -9.10 10.82
C PHE A 11 -12.06 -9.75 9.85
N THR A 12 -11.19 -10.62 10.36
CA THR A 12 -10.21 -11.34 9.53
C THR A 12 -10.88 -12.21 8.47
N GLN A 13 -12.00 -12.86 8.79
CA GLN A 13 -12.73 -13.68 7.84
C GLN A 13 -13.42 -12.83 6.75
N GLN A 14 -13.98 -11.68 7.11
CA GLN A 14 -14.52 -10.73 6.13
C GLN A 14 -13.42 -10.19 5.22
N LEU A 15 -12.27 -9.81 5.78
CA LEU A 15 -11.12 -9.34 5.01
C LEU A 15 -10.66 -10.39 4.00
N LYS A 16 -10.53 -11.65 4.42
CA LYS A 16 -10.20 -12.78 3.51
C LYS A 16 -11.20 -12.89 2.37
N LYS A 17 -12.50 -12.78 2.64
CA LYS A 17 -13.55 -12.84 1.61
C LYS A 17 -13.39 -11.71 0.59
N TYR A 18 -13.18 -10.48 1.06
CA TYR A 18 -12.94 -9.35 0.17
C TYR A 18 -11.70 -9.55 -0.69
N TYR A 19 -10.57 -9.96 -0.09
CA TYR A 19 -9.35 -10.24 -0.85
C TYR A 19 -9.56 -11.32 -1.91
N ILE A 20 -10.19 -12.45 -1.57
CA ILE A 20 -10.47 -13.52 -2.54
C ILE A 20 -11.38 -13.00 -3.67
N PHE A 21 -12.43 -12.26 -3.32
CA PHE A 21 -13.33 -11.67 -4.31
C PHE A 21 -12.61 -10.70 -5.24
N TYR A 22 -11.77 -9.81 -4.71
CA TYR A 22 -10.99 -8.86 -5.50
C TYR A 22 -9.97 -9.57 -6.40
N THR A 23 -9.22 -10.53 -5.85
CA THR A 23 -8.25 -11.31 -6.64
C THR A 23 -8.94 -12.09 -7.75
N GLY A 24 -10.07 -12.76 -7.46
CA GLY A 24 -10.86 -13.46 -8.46
C GLY A 24 -11.43 -12.51 -9.53
N GLY A 25 -12.01 -11.38 -9.11
CA GLY A 25 -12.52 -10.34 -10.01
C GLY A 25 -11.44 -9.75 -10.91
N PHE A 26 -10.22 -9.56 -10.38
CA PHE A 26 -9.06 -9.12 -11.15
C PHE A 26 -8.64 -10.14 -12.20
N PHE A 27 -8.58 -11.44 -11.86
CA PHE A 27 -8.29 -12.48 -12.86
C PHE A 27 -9.36 -12.56 -13.95
N VAL A 28 -10.64 -12.48 -13.59
CA VAL A 28 -11.74 -12.43 -14.57
C VAL A 28 -11.61 -11.21 -15.47
N PHE A 29 -11.28 -10.05 -14.90
CA PHE A 29 -11.05 -8.82 -15.65
C PHE A 29 -9.88 -8.96 -16.63
N LEU A 30 -8.76 -9.55 -16.21
CA LEU A 30 -7.62 -9.82 -17.10
C LEU A 30 -8.01 -10.73 -18.25
N VAL A 31 -8.71 -11.84 -17.96
CA VAL A 31 -9.18 -12.75 -19.02
C VAL A 31 -10.11 -12.03 -19.99
N ALA A 32 -11.02 -11.18 -19.49
CA ALA A 32 -11.91 -10.40 -20.34
C ALA A 32 -11.14 -9.43 -21.26
N ILE A 33 -10.14 -8.71 -20.72
CA ILE A 33 -9.27 -7.82 -21.51
C ILE A 33 -8.50 -8.62 -22.58
N THR A 34 -7.93 -9.78 -22.23
CA THR A 34 -7.23 -10.65 -23.19
C THR A 34 -8.15 -11.15 -24.30
N LEU A 35 -9.39 -11.51 -23.98
CA LEU A 35 -10.36 -11.91 -25.01
C LEU A 35 -10.73 -10.74 -25.93
N LEU A 36 -10.91 -9.54 -25.38
CA LEU A 36 -11.17 -8.34 -26.17
C LEU A 36 -9.98 -8.01 -27.11
N GLU A 37 -8.76 -8.18 -26.63
CA GLU A 37 -7.55 -8.06 -27.45
C GLU A 37 -7.55 -9.06 -28.61
N GLN A 38 -7.87 -10.34 -28.35
CA GLN A 38 -7.93 -11.39 -29.38
C GLN A 38 -9.00 -11.15 -30.46
N VAL A 39 -10.12 -10.49 -30.10
CA VAL A 39 -11.19 -10.12 -31.02
C VAL A 39 -10.83 -8.86 -31.84
N GLY A 40 -9.66 -8.24 -31.58
CA GLY A 40 -9.12 -7.13 -32.35
C GLY A 40 -9.51 -5.75 -31.82
N VAL A 41 -9.89 -5.63 -30.54
CA VAL A 41 -10.15 -4.32 -29.92
C VAL A 41 -8.85 -3.49 -29.90
N PRO A 42 -8.87 -2.21 -30.32
CA PRO A 42 -7.66 -1.39 -30.33
C PRO A 42 -7.01 -1.22 -28.95
N ASN A 43 -5.68 -1.30 -28.90
CA ASN A 43 -4.90 -1.17 -27.65
C ASN A 43 -5.21 0.11 -26.85
N LYS A 44 -5.50 1.22 -27.54
CA LYS A 44 -5.91 2.47 -26.88
C LYS A 44 -7.21 2.29 -26.08
N THR A 45 -8.18 1.60 -26.65
CA THR A 45 -9.47 1.31 -26.00
C THR A 45 -9.28 0.38 -24.80
N LEU A 46 -8.44 -0.65 -24.93
CA LEU A 46 -8.08 -1.53 -23.82
C LEU A 46 -7.40 -0.76 -22.69
N GLY A 47 -6.50 0.17 -23.01
CA GLY A 47 -5.85 1.04 -22.04
C GLY A 47 -6.85 1.93 -21.28
N TYR A 48 -7.81 2.55 -21.98
CA TYR A 48 -8.86 3.33 -21.33
C TYR A 48 -9.78 2.48 -20.46
N LEU A 49 -10.15 1.28 -20.91
CA LEU A 49 -10.93 0.33 -20.11
C LEU A 49 -10.18 -0.05 -18.82
N PHE A 50 -8.89 -0.36 -18.91
CA PHE A 50 -8.06 -0.69 -17.75
C PHE A 50 -7.98 0.47 -16.76
N LEU A 51 -7.75 1.69 -17.24
CA LEU A 51 -7.68 2.88 -16.42
C LEU A 51 -9.03 3.19 -15.73
N LEU A 52 -10.12 3.20 -16.49
CA LEU A 52 -11.44 3.52 -15.94
C LEU A 52 -11.95 2.44 -14.98
N ALA A 53 -11.67 1.17 -15.27
CA ALA A 53 -12.01 0.06 -14.38
C ALA A 53 -11.28 0.16 -13.04
N THR A 54 -9.97 0.46 -13.05
CA THR A 54 -9.19 0.60 -11.81
C THR A 54 -9.61 1.83 -11.00
N ILE A 55 -9.84 2.98 -11.64
CA ILE A 55 -10.38 4.18 -10.98
C ILE A 55 -11.77 3.89 -10.37
N GLY A 56 -12.67 3.28 -11.15
CA GLY A 56 -14.02 2.93 -10.69
C GLY A 56 -14.00 1.96 -9.52
N LEU A 57 -13.09 0.97 -9.55
CA LEU A 57 -12.88 0.03 -8.46
C LEU A 57 -12.48 0.75 -7.17
N TYR A 58 -11.44 1.59 -7.22
CA TYR A 58 -10.97 2.32 -6.03
C TYR A 58 -12.00 3.32 -5.53
N ALA A 59 -12.70 4.03 -6.41
CA ALA A 59 -13.78 4.92 -6.03
C ALA A 59 -14.93 4.15 -5.35
N GLY A 60 -15.30 3.00 -5.89
CA GLY A 60 -16.29 2.10 -5.29
C GLY A 60 -15.86 1.64 -3.89
N ILE A 61 -14.61 1.20 -3.72
CA ILE A 61 -14.05 0.83 -2.42
C ILE A 61 -14.13 2.00 -1.44
N GLY A 62 -13.75 3.21 -1.87
CA GLY A 62 -13.78 4.42 -1.06
C GLY A 62 -15.20 4.78 -0.59
N ILE A 63 -16.20 4.65 -1.46
CA ILE A 63 -17.61 4.91 -1.12
C ILE A 63 -18.13 3.86 -0.12
N MET A 64 -17.82 2.58 -0.35
CA MET A 64 -18.25 1.48 0.53
C MET A 64 -17.55 1.52 1.90
N SER A 65 -16.31 2.00 1.94
CA SER A 65 -15.45 2.00 3.14
C SER A 65 -15.38 3.36 3.83
N ARG A 66 -16.29 4.29 3.51
CA ARG A 66 -16.31 5.65 4.06
C ARG A 66 -16.41 5.63 5.59
N THR A 67 -15.59 6.44 6.25
CA THR A 67 -15.60 6.59 7.70
C THR A 67 -15.21 8.02 8.07
N THR A 68 -15.77 8.53 9.16
CA THR A 68 -15.40 9.82 9.77
C THR A 68 -14.47 9.64 10.98
N ASP A 69 -14.22 8.40 11.39
CA ASP A 69 -13.31 8.08 12.48
C ASP A 69 -11.86 8.06 11.97
N LEU A 70 -11.00 8.90 12.55
CA LEU A 70 -9.59 9.04 12.15
C LEU A 70 -8.80 7.74 12.35
N SER A 71 -9.09 6.97 13.39
CA SER A 71 -8.40 5.71 13.67
C SER A 71 -8.80 4.61 12.68
N GLU A 72 -10.06 4.61 12.22
CA GLU A 72 -10.51 3.74 11.13
C GLU A 72 -9.92 4.19 9.79
N TYR A 73 -9.85 5.50 9.54
CA TYR A 73 -9.35 6.06 8.29
C TYR A 73 -7.83 5.83 8.10
N TYR A 74 -7.01 6.14 9.10
CA TYR A 74 -5.55 6.09 8.97
C TYR A 74 -4.95 4.71 9.22
N VAL A 75 -5.54 3.91 10.12
CA VAL A 75 -4.93 2.65 10.58
C VAL A 75 -5.91 1.48 10.65
N ALA A 76 -7.14 1.62 10.12
CA ALA A 76 -8.18 0.60 10.17
C ALA A 76 -8.39 0.02 11.58
N GLY A 77 -8.39 0.90 12.58
CA GLY A 77 -8.53 0.56 14.00
C GLY A 77 -7.37 -0.30 14.54
N ARG A 78 -6.23 -0.37 13.83
CA ARG A 78 -5.07 -1.24 14.10
C ARG A 78 -5.42 -2.74 14.12
N ARG A 79 -6.51 -3.14 13.45
CA ARG A 79 -7.06 -4.51 13.45
C ARG A 79 -6.57 -5.39 12.30
N VAL A 80 -5.94 -4.81 11.29
CA VAL A 80 -5.48 -5.54 10.10
C VAL A 80 -4.40 -6.55 10.49
N PRO A 81 -4.55 -7.85 10.16
CA PRO A 81 -3.55 -8.86 10.48
C PRO A 81 -2.21 -8.62 9.77
N ALA A 82 -1.12 -9.10 10.37
CA ALA A 82 0.25 -8.84 9.90
C ALA A 82 0.49 -9.21 8.41
N VAL A 83 -0.04 -10.35 7.95
CA VAL A 83 0.13 -10.79 6.55
C VAL A 83 -0.50 -9.81 5.56
N PHE A 84 -1.70 -9.28 5.87
CA PHE A 84 -2.37 -8.31 5.02
C PHE A 84 -1.65 -6.97 5.00
N ASN A 85 -1.15 -6.51 6.15
CA ASN A 85 -0.30 -5.31 6.19
C ASN A 85 0.98 -5.50 5.38
N GLY A 86 1.64 -6.66 5.49
CA GLY A 86 2.85 -6.96 4.72
C GLY A 86 2.60 -6.97 3.21
N MET A 87 1.50 -7.58 2.77
CA MET A 87 1.09 -7.54 1.36
C MET A 87 0.78 -6.11 0.90
N ALA A 88 0.11 -5.30 1.73
CA ALA A 88 -0.17 -3.90 1.41
C ALA A 88 1.11 -3.07 1.30
N THR A 89 2.07 -3.22 2.24
CA THR A 89 3.38 -2.57 2.17
C THR A 89 4.16 -2.99 0.93
N GLY A 90 4.15 -4.27 0.58
CA GLY A 90 4.79 -4.76 -0.64
C GLY A 90 4.16 -4.16 -1.90
N ALA A 91 2.82 -4.12 -1.96
CA ALA A 91 2.09 -3.57 -3.10
C ALA A 91 2.29 -2.06 -3.27
N ASP A 92 2.28 -1.29 -2.17
CA ASP A 92 2.50 0.16 -2.19
C ASP A 92 3.86 0.55 -2.79
N TRP A 93 4.88 -0.30 -2.60
CA TRP A 93 6.18 -0.08 -3.20
C TRP A 93 6.28 -0.48 -4.68
N MET A 94 5.38 -1.35 -5.16
CA MET A 94 5.39 -1.77 -6.56
C MET A 94 4.90 -0.63 -7.45
N SER A 95 5.86 -0.01 -8.14
CA SER A 95 5.64 1.08 -9.09
C SER A 95 6.33 0.77 -10.42
N ALA A 96 6.06 1.60 -11.44
CA ALA A 96 6.76 1.51 -12.73
C ALA A 96 8.29 1.70 -12.55
N ALA A 97 8.70 2.55 -11.61
CA ALA A 97 10.10 2.74 -11.25
C ALA A 97 10.72 1.45 -10.71
N SER A 98 10.04 0.75 -9.80
CA SER A 98 10.49 -0.55 -9.29
C SER A 98 10.57 -1.60 -10.41
N PHE A 99 9.55 -1.70 -11.27
CA PHE A 99 9.52 -2.72 -12.32
C PHE A 99 10.59 -2.51 -13.40
N ILE A 100 10.62 -1.32 -14.00
CA ILE A 100 11.55 -0.99 -15.09
C ILE A 100 12.96 -0.78 -14.55
N GLY A 101 13.08 -0.10 -13.40
CA GLY A 101 14.37 0.20 -12.76
C GLY A 101 15.09 -1.04 -12.29
N MET A 102 14.39 -2.03 -11.70
CA MET A 102 15.03 -3.30 -11.36
C MET A 102 15.45 -4.08 -12.60
N ALA A 103 14.60 -4.16 -13.63
CA ALA A 103 14.94 -4.86 -14.87
C ALA A 103 16.19 -4.26 -15.54
N GLY A 104 16.23 -2.92 -15.68
CA GLY A 104 17.38 -2.21 -16.24
C GLY A 104 18.63 -2.29 -15.36
N GLY A 105 18.46 -2.14 -14.04
CA GLY A 105 19.56 -2.22 -13.08
C GLY A 105 20.23 -3.59 -13.07
N LEU A 106 19.44 -4.68 -13.04
CA LEU A 106 19.96 -6.04 -13.12
C LEU A 106 20.57 -6.36 -14.49
N TYR A 107 19.99 -5.84 -15.58
CA TYR A 107 20.56 -6.02 -16.91
C TYR A 107 21.98 -5.43 -17.01
N LEU A 108 22.20 -4.25 -16.41
CA LEU A 108 23.49 -3.57 -16.45
C LEU A 108 24.50 -4.09 -15.42
N GLN A 109 24.05 -4.41 -14.20
CA GLN A 109 24.93 -4.72 -13.06
C GLN A 109 25.02 -6.23 -12.77
N GLY A 110 24.18 -7.05 -13.42
CA GLY A 110 24.15 -8.50 -13.20
C GLY A 110 23.92 -8.85 -11.72
N TYR A 111 24.78 -9.73 -11.20
CA TYR A 111 24.69 -10.21 -9.81
C TYR A 111 24.82 -9.09 -8.77
N ASP A 112 25.65 -8.07 -9.03
CA ASP A 112 25.88 -6.99 -8.08
C ASP A 112 24.62 -6.13 -7.84
N GLY A 113 23.75 -6.05 -8.85
CA GLY A 113 22.45 -5.40 -8.73
C GLY A 113 21.51 -6.07 -7.72
N LEU A 114 21.75 -7.34 -7.35
CA LEU A 114 20.96 -8.01 -6.31
C LEU A 114 21.16 -7.38 -4.93
N ALA A 115 22.31 -6.72 -4.68
CA ALA A 115 22.53 -6.00 -3.43
C ALA A 115 21.48 -4.88 -3.24
N PHE A 116 21.03 -4.24 -4.31
CA PHE A 116 19.96 -3.23 -4.26
C PHE A 116 18.63 -3.84 -3.81
N ILE A 117 18.28 -5.01 -4.36
CA ILE A 117 17.04 -5.73 -4.02
C ILE A 117 17.10 -6.24 -2.57
N MET A 118 18.23 -6.82 -2.17
CA MET A 118 18.45 -7.33 -0.81
C MET A 118 18.47 -6.21 0.22
N GLY A 119 19.14 -5.10 -0.07
CA GLY A 119 19.20 -3.94 0.81
C GLY A 119 17.83 -3.34 1.06
N TRP A 120 17.03 -3.21 0.00
CA TRP A 120 15.68 -2.67 0.11
C TRP A 120 14.72 -3.63 0.83
N THR A 121 14.66 -4.91 0.44
CA THR A 121 13.80 -5.90 1.12
C THR A 121 14.21 -6.12 2.58
N GLY A 122 15.52 -6.17 2.86
CA GLY A 122 16.06 -6.21 4.22
C GLY A 122 15.73 -4.95 5.02
N GLY A 123 15.69 -3.79 4.37
CA GLY A 123 15.28 -2.52 4.96
C GLY A 123 13.87 -2.57 5.59
N TYR A 124 12.91 -3.25 4.94
CA TYR A 124 11.58 -3.43 5.53
C TYR A 124 11.61 -4.26 6.81
N VAL A 125 12.48 -5.26 6.89
CA VAL A 125 12.66 -6.07 8.10
C VAL A 125 13.17 -5.18 9.23
N LEU A 126 14.17 -4.33 8.94
CA LEU A 126 14.70 -3.38 9.92
C LEU A 126 13.62 -2.39 10.39
N VAL A 127 12.85 -1.82 9.48
CA VAL A 127 11.73 -0.92 9.82
C VAL A 127 10.69 -1.64 10.66
N ALA A 128 10.32 -2.88 10.31
CA ALA A 128 9.32 -3.66 11.03
C ALA A 128 9.76 -4.03 12.46
N LEU A 129 11.05 -4.30 12.67
CA LEU A 129 11.61 -4.67 13.98
C LEU A 129 11.95 -3.47 14.85
N PHE A 130 12.56 -2.42 14.26
CA PHE A 130 13.15 -1.34 15.03
C PHE A 130 12.33 -0.06 15.06
N LEU A 131 11.42 0.16 14.11
CA LEU A 131 10.66 1.42 14.04
C LEU A 131 9.16 1.21 14.28
N ALA A 132 8.55 0.23 13.61
CA ALA A 132 7.12 -0.01 13.67
C ALA A 132 6.58 -0.24 15.10
N PRO A 133 7.28 -0.95 16.03
CA PRO A 133 6.77 -1.13 17.39
C PRO A 133 6.68 0.18 18.18
N TYR A 134 7.63 1.10 17.99
CA TYR A 134 7.64 2.39 18.68
C TYR A 134 6.55 3.32 18.14
N LEU A 135 6.40 3.38 16.82
CA LEU A 135 5.33 4.15 16.18
C LEU A 135 3.94 3.65 16.62
N ARG A 136 3.74 2.33 16.68
CA ARG A 136 2.47 1.74 17.14
C ARG A 136 2.17 2.08 18.61
N LYS A 137 3.20 2.11 19.48
CA LYS A 137 3.04 2.48 20.89
C LYS A 137 2.75 3.98 21.07
N PHE A 138 3.38 4.85 20.28
CA PHE A 138 3.16 6.29 20.34
C PHE A 138 1.78 6.73 19.86
N GLY A 139 1.13 5.93 19.01
CA GLY A 139 -0.26 6.16 18.62
C GLY A 139 -0.51 7.25 17.58
N GLN A 140 0.53 8.02 17.21
CA GLN A 140 0.48 9.05 16.17
C GLN A 140 0.30 8.44 14.77
N PHE A 141 -0.26 9.23 13.84
CA PHE A 141 -0.57 8.77 12.48
C PHE A 141 0.55 9.09 11.48
N THR A 142 1.41 10.08 11.76
CA THR A 142 2.47 10.52 10.84
C THR A 142 3.84 10.51 11.53
N ILE A 143 4.91 10.32 10.73
CA ILE A 143 6.29 10.40 11.23
C ILE A 143 6.62 11.80 11.77
N PRO A 144 6.26 12.92 11.10
CA PRO A 144 6.51 14.25 11.65
C PRO A 144 5.82 14.50 13.00
N ASP A 145 4.59 13.98 13.19
CA ASP A 145 3.89 14.10 14.48
C ASP A 145 4.56 13.27 15.56
N PHE A 146 5.02 12.07 15.23
CA PHE A 146 5.84 11.26 16.13
C PHE A 146 7.11 12.02 16.57
N LEU A 147 7.82 12.67 15.63
CA LEU A 147 9.02 13.44 15.95
C LEU A 147 8.71 14.66 16.82
N GLY A 148 7.65 15.40 16.53
CA GLY A 148 7.21 16.54 17.34
C GLY A 148 6.86 16.14 18.78
N GLU A 149 6.16 15.03 18.94
CA GLU A 149 5.78 14.50 20.27
C GLU A 149 7.01 13.96 21.02
N ARG A 150 7.91 13.25 20.32
CA ARG A 150 9.07 12.61 20.94
C ARG A 150 10.13 13.59 21.43
N TYR A 151 10.38 14.66 20.67
CA TYR A 151 11.47 15.61 20.93
C TYR A 151 10.99 16.93 21.53
N GLY A 152 9.67 17.16 21.57
CA GLY A 152 9.08 18.39 22.08
C GLY A 152 9.19 19.55 21.08
N GLY A 153 8.04 20.05 20.66
CA GLY A 153 7.94 21.29 19.88
C GLY A 153 7.96 21.11 18.36
N ASN A 154 7.86 22.24 17.65
CA ASN A 154 7.66 22.26 16.20
C ASN A 154 8.95 22.08 15.39
N PHE A 155 10.13 22.24 15.98
CA PHE A 155 11.39 22.16 15.22
C PHE A 155 11.63 20.77 14.63
N ALA A 156 11.56 19.72 15.45
CA ALA A 156 11.70 18.33 14.99
C ALA A 156 10.58 17.92 14.03
N ARG A 157 9.35 18.41 14.26
CA ARG A 157 8.21 18.21 13.35
C ARG A 157 8.49 18.82 11.98
N THR A 158 8.97 20.07 11.91
CA THR A 158 9.28 20.76 10.64
C THR A 158 10.37 20.04 9.86
N ILE A 159 11.42 19.56 10.53
CA ILE A 159 12.45 18.72 9.89
C ILE A 159 11.80 17.45 9.31
N GLY A 160 10.95 16.79 10.08
CA GLY A 160 10.20 15.61 9.62
C GLY A 160 9.33 15.90 8.39
N ILE A 161 8.65 17.04 8.36
CA ILE A 161 7.84 17.48 7.21
C ILE A 161 8.74 17.69 5.98
N ILE A 162 9.84 18.42 6.13
CA ILE A 162 10.77 18.69 5.01
C ILE A 162 11.32 17.36 4.48
N ALA A 163 11.76 16.46 5.37
CA ALA A 163 12.26 15.15 4.99
C ALA A 163 11.19 14.34 4.23
N ALA A 164 9.95 14.29 4.74
CA ALA A 164 8.85 13.57 4.09
C ALA A 164 8.56 14.14 2.69
N VAL A 165 8.56 15.47 2.54
CA VAL A 165 8.37 16.15 1.25
C VAL A 165 9.50 15.82 0.29
N VAL A 166 10.77 15.96 0.72
CA VAL A 166 11.93 15.65 -0.12
C VAL A 166 11.91 14.19 -0.58
N CYS A 167 11.65 13.24 0.33
CA CYS A 167 11.53 11.83 -0.03
C CYS A 167 10.41 11.59 -1.06
N SER A 168 9.27 12.28 -0.94
CA SER A 168 8.13 12.13 -1.86
C SER A 168 8.42 12.64 -3.28
N PHE A 169 9.34 13.59 -3.44
CA PHE A 169 9.74 14.13 -4.75
C PHE A 169 11.00 13.47 -5.32
N THR A 170 11.79 12.80 -4.49
CA THR A 170 13.02 12.11 -4.93
C THR A 170 12.71 10.72 -5.51
N TYR A 171 11.57 10.14 -5.12
CA TYR A 171 11.03 8.92 -5.70
C TYR A 171 10.36 9.20 -7.04
#